data_AF-A0A0A9HTD7-F1
#
_entry.id   AF-A0A0A9HTD7-F1
#
_cell.length_a   1.000
_cell.length_b   1.000
_cell.length_c   1.000
_cell.angle_alpha   90.00
_cell.angle_beta   90.00
_cell.angle_gamma   90.00
#
_symmetry.space_group_name_H-M   'P 1'
#
loop_
_entity.id
_entity.type
_entity.pdbx_description
1 polymer ?
#
loop_
_entity_poly.entity_id
_entity_poly.type
_entity_poly.pdbx_seq_one_letter_code
_entity_poly.pdbx_strand_id
1 'polypeptide(L)' 'MRLREAHTIGESLQEKIEKLPEVERAFVHVDFESTHKPEHKVRSRLPATDP' A
#
# COMPACT_ATOMS: atom_id res chain seq x y z
N MET A 1 13.87 1.94 14.47
CA MET A 1 13.69 3.08 13.53
C MET A 1 12.84 4.14 14.22
N ARG A 2 13.16 5.43 14.08
CA ARG A 2 12.33 6.51 14.64
C ARG A 2 11.05 6.69 13.81
N LEU A 3 9.97 7.17 14.43
CA LEU A 3 8.70 7.43 13.73
C LEU A 3 8.88 8.33 12.49
N ARG A 4 9.74 9.35 12.61
CA ARG A 4 10.07 10.25 11.48
C ARG A 4 10.70 9.50 10.31
N GLU A 5 11.65 8.61 10.58
CA GLU A 5 12.35 7.83 9.56
C GLU A 5 11.37 6.85 8.89
N ALA A 6 10.54 6.18 9.70
CA ALA A 6 9.49 5.29 9.23
C ALA A 6 8.53 5.99 8.27
N HIS A 7 8.09 7.20 8.65
CA HIS A 7 7.21 8.03 7.85
C HIS A 7 7.86 8.43 6.52
N THR A 8 9.09 8.96 6.56
CA THR A 8 9.81 9.36 5.33
C THR A 8 10.03 8.18 4.37
N ILE A 9 10.32 6.99 4.90
CA ILE A 9 10.47 5.78 4.07
C ILE A 9 9.13 5.39 3.43
N GLY A 10 8.04 5.37 4.22
CA GLY A 10 6.71 5.04 3.72
C GLY A 10 6.21 6.03 2.67
N GLU A 11 6.38 7.33 2.91
CA GLU A 11 6.02 8.41 1.98
C GLU A 11 6.80 8.30 0.67
N SER A 12 8.13 8.12 0.75
CA SER A 12 8.96 7.94 -0.46
C SER A 12 8.56 6.72 -1.28
N LEU A 13 8.13 5.63 -0.63
CA LEU A 13 7.65 4.44 -1.33
C LEU A 13 6.30 4.73 -2.02
N GLN A 14 5.37 5.38 -1.32
CA GLN A 14 4.08 5.77 -1.89
C GLN A 14 4.28 6.63 -3.15
N GLU A 15 5.08 7.70 -3.06
CA GLU A 15 5.36 8.58 -4.20
C GLU A 15 5.96 7.85 -5.40
N LYS A 16 6.84 6.88 -5.15
CA LYS A 16 7.47 6.09 -6.24
C LYS A 16 6.46 5.20 -6.95
N ILE A 17 5.52 4.62 -6.19
CA ILE A 17 4.49 3.76 -6.76
C ILE A 17 3.44 4.58 -7.51
N GLU A 18 3.04 5.75 -6.98
CA GLU A 18 2.09 6.66 -7.63
C GLU A 18 2.66 7.35 -8.90
N LYS A 19 3.98 7.32 -9.11
CA LYS A 19 4.60 7.77 -10.38
C LYS A 19 4.43 6.77 -11.53
N LEU A 20 4.00 5.54 -11.26
CA LEU A 20 3.77 4.56 -12.31
C LEU A 20 2.48 4.92 -13.07
N PRO A 21 2.48 4.88 -14.41
CA PRO A 21 1.36 5.35 -15.22
C PRO A 21 0.06 4.56 -15.02
N GLU A 22 0.15 3.34 -14.49
CA GLU A 22 -1.00 2.46 -14.24
C GLU A 22 -1.56 2.58 -12.81
N VAL A 23 -0.94 3.39 -11.96
CA VAL A 23 -1.32 3.52 -10.56
C VAL A 23 -1.95 4.89 -10.32
N GLU A 24 -3.25 4.92 -10.04
CA GLU A 24 -3.96 6.15 -9.65
C GLU A 24 -3.59 6.59 -8.24
N ARG A 25 -3.51 5.64 -7.30
CA ARG A 25 -3.22 5.88 -5.87
C ARG A 25 -2.56 4.68 -5.20
N ALA A 26 -1.69 4.93 -4.23
CA ALA A 26 -1.07 3.90 -3.39
C ALA A 26 -1.27 4.19 -1.90
N PHE A 27 -1.36 3.12 -1.10
CA PHE A 27 -1.41 3.19 0.35
C PHE A 27 -0.34 2.25 0.91
N VAL A 28 0.55 2.80 1.75
CA VAL A 28 1.65 2.05 2.35
C VAL A 28 1.40 1.89 3.84
N HIS A 29 1.31 0.64 4.31
CA HIS A 29 1.40 0.32 5.73
C HIS A 29 2.86 0.10 6.11
N VAL A 30 3.27 0.69 7.24
CA VAL A 30 4.60 0.48 7.83
C VAL A 30 4.40 -0.23 9.15
N ASP A 31 4.74 -1.52 9.17
CA ASP A 31 4.61 -2.36 10.35
C ASP A 31 5.94 -2.49 11.09
N PHE A 32 5.86 -2.69 12.41
CA PHE A 32 7.03 -2.93 13.25
C PHE A 32 7.51 -4.40 13.17
N GLU A 33 6.63 -5.33 12.79
CA GLU A 33 6.91 -6.77 12.78
C GLU A 33 6.74 -7.35 11.37
N SER A 34 7.73 -8.11 10.92
CA SER A 34 7.75 -8.73 9.57
C SER A 34 6.96 -10.04 9.45
N THR A 35 6.40 -10.55 10.56
CA THR A 35 5.72 -11.85 10.64
C THR A 35 4.19 -11.75 10.63
N HIS A 36 3.63 -10.54 10.66
CA HIS A 36 2.19 -10.35 10.57
C HIS A 36 1.67 -10.70 9.16
N LYS A 37 0.49 -11.32 9.10
CA LYS A 37 -0.20 -11.60 7.84
C LYS A 37 -0.70 -10.27 7.24
N PRO A 38 -0.64 -10.06 5.92
CA PRO A 38 -1.17 -8.85 5.29
C PRO A 38 -2.62 -8.61 5.71
N GLU A 39 -2.90 -7.44 6.30
CA GLU A 39 -4.23 -7.11 6.82
C GLU A 39 -5.22 -6.78 5.71
N HIS A 40 -4.73 -6.25 4.59
CA HIS A 40 -5.54 -5.91 3.42
C HIS A 40 -5.76 -7.15 2.56
N LYS A 41 -6.89 -7.84 2.75
CA LYS A 41 -7.41 -8.76 1.73
C LYS A 41 -7.83 -7.95 0.52
N VAL A 42 -7.02 -7.94 -0.55
CA VAL A 42 -7.49 -7.51 -1.88
C VAL A 42 -8.75 -8.34 -2.17
N ARG A 43 -9.92 -7.70 -2.25
CA ARG A 43 -11.14 -8.37 -2.73
C ARG A 43 -10.84 -8.79 -4.16
N SER A 44 -10.51 -10.06 -4.38
CA SER A 44 -10.13 -10.63 -5.67
C SER A 44 -11.28 -10.70 -6.69
N ARG A 45 -12.40 -10.00 -6.46
CA ARG A 45 -13.53 -9.97 -7.38
C ARG A 45 -14.14 -8.58 -7.36
N LEU A 46 -13.96 -7.85 -8.46
CA LEU A 46 -14.95 -6.87 -8.88
C LEU A 46 -16.30 -7.61 -8.94
N PRO A 47 -17.41 -7.04 -8.43
CA PRO A 47 -18.72 -7.62 -8.68
C PRO A 47 -18.89 -7.73 -10.20
N ALA A 48 -19.29 -8.91 -10.68
CA ALA A 48 -19.66 -9.08 -12.07
C ALA A 48 -20.71 -8.01 -12.38
N THR A 49 -20.43 -7.15 -13.34
CA THR A 49 -21.45 -6.29 -13.92
C THR A 49 -22.39 -7.21 -14.68
N ASP A 50 -23.46 -7.65 -14.03
CA ASP A 50 -24.61 -8.17 -14.76
C ASP A 50 -25.35 -7.00 -15.43
N PRO A 51 -25.83 -7.19 -16.67
CA PRO A 51 -26.31 -6.13 -17.57
C PRO A 51 -27.54 -5.35 -17.07
#